data_AF-A0A1W9M6H9-F1
#
_entry.id   AF-A0A1W9M6H9-F1
#
_cell.length_a   1.000
_cell.length_b   1.000
_cell.length_c   1.000
_cell.angle_alpha   90.00
_cell.angle_beta   90.00
_cell.angle_gamma   90.00
#
_symmetry.space_group_name_H-M   'P 1'
#
loop_
_entity.id
_entity.type
_entity.pdbx_description
1 polymer ?
#
loop_
_entity_poly.entity_id
_entity_poly.type
_entity_poly.pdbx_seq_one_letter_code
_entity_poly.pdbx_strand_id
1 'polypeptide(L)'
;MKKKMNIHIGEYHASKSATVIHTLVGSCVAVCLFDPVNRIGGMNHILLPGKADMKRFDGPARYGINAMELLINKIMNLGGERHLLLAKTFGGAHLLPSIAKENGVGRKIAAFVLSFLENEAIPIAAYDLKGHESRRIYFHTDTGEVFLKRIRSRYYPDITVEEKKMLRYVKEQVRKPAEVDIFFKRKKSIVTKNYIINGIEGMPYAAHESGKYCSSMFR
;
A
#
# COMPACT_ATOMS: atom_id res chain seq x y z
N MET A 1 -22.97 -13.37 26.45
CA MET A 1 -22.51 -12.56 25.28
C MET A 1 -21.03 -12.26 25.43
N LYS A 2 -20.21 -12.46 24.39
CA LYS A 2 -18.78 -12.09 24.42
C LYS A 2 -18.62 -10.57 24.42
N LYS A 3 -17.64 -10.05 25.17
CA LYS A 3 -17.30 -8.61 25.15
C LYS A 3 -16.83 -8.22 23.74
N LYS A 4 -17.24 -7.06 23.23
CA LYS A 4 -16.75 -6.53 21.95
C LYS A 4 -15.79 -5.38 22.20
N MET A 5 -14.66 -5.39 21.51
CA MET A 5 -13.65 -4.33 21.56
C MET A 5 -13.37 -3.87 20.14
N ASN A 6 -13.52 -2.57 19.86
CA ASN A 6 -13.07 -1.99 18.60
C ASN A 6 -11.64 -1.46 18.81
N ILE A 7 -10.75 -1.73 17.86
CA ILE A 7 -9.43 -1.10 17.84
C ILE A 7 -9.28 -0.24 16.58
N HIS A 8 -8.70 0.94 16.77
CA HIS A 8 -8.38 1.89 15.72
C HIS A 8 -6.92 1.73 15.25
N ILE A 9 -6.55 2.52 14.25
CA ILE A 9 -5.20 2.52 13.68
C ILE A 9 -4.19 2.85 14.78
N GLY A 10 -3.15 2.02 14.91
CA GLY A 10 -2.12 2.17 15.92
C GLY A 10 -2.53 1.74 17.32
N GLU A 11 -3.68 1.10 17.47
CA GLU A 11 -4.10 0.47 18.72
C GLU A 11 -3.85 -1.04 18.69
N TYR A 12 -3.82 -1.63 19.88
CA TYR A 12 -3.76 -3.07 20.07
C TYR A 12 -4.55 -3.45 21.31
N HIS A 13 -5.01 -4.70 21.36
CA HIS A 13 -5.67 -5.24 22.52
C HIS A 13 -5.39 -6.74 22.64
N ALA A 14 -5.27 -7.24 23.86
CA ALA A 14 -5.21 -8.67 24.14
C ALA A 14 -6.05 -8.98 25.38
N SER A 15 -6.63 -10.18 25.42
CA SER A 15 -7.48 -10.61 26.53
C SER A 15 -7.39 -12.12 26.72
N LYS A 16 -7.37 -12.53 27.99
CA LYS A 16 -7.57 -13.93 28.41
C LYS A 16 -9.06 -14.32 28.45
N SER A 17 -9.95 -13.35 28.67
CA SER A 17 -11.40 -13.58 28.67
C SER A 17 -11.97 -13.51 27.26
N ALA A 18 -13.05 -14.24 27.01
CA ALA A 18 -13.71 -14.32 25.70
C ALA A 18 -14.16 -12.94 25.18
N THR A 19 -13.36 -12.38 24.27
CA THR A 19 -13.52 -11.05 23.71
C THR A 19 -13.46 -11.13 22.19
N VAL A 20 -14.32 -10.38 21.51
CA VAL A 20 -14.27 -10.17 20.07
C VAL A 20 -13.63 -8.83 19.80
N ILE A 21 -12.36 -8.85 19.37
CA ILE A 21 -11.66 -7.66 18.91
C ILE A 21 -12.03 -7.46 17.44
N HIS A 22 -12.39 -6.24 17.04
CA HIS A 22 -12.70 -5.96 15.65
C HIS A 22 -12.07 -4.67 15.16
N THR A 23 -11.79 -4.64 13.86
CA THR A 23 -11.23 -3.47 13.19
C THR A 23 -11.52 -3.52 11.69
N LEU A 24 -11.26 -2.41 10.99
CA LEU A 24 -11.39 -2.29 9.54
C LEU A 24 -10.01 -2.01 8.95
N VAL A 25 -9.48 -2.92 8.14
CA VAL A 25 -8.19 -2.75 7.46
C VAL A 25 -8.37 -2.48 5.97
N GLY A 26 -7.56 -1.55 5.47
CA GLY A 26 -7.38 -1.25 4.05
C GLY A 26 -5.94 -1.56 3.65
N SER A 27 -5.15 -0.52 3.41
CA SER A 27 -3.70 -0.61 3.22
C SER A 27 -2.96 -1.00 4.50
N CYS A 28 -3.49 -0.66 5.68
CA CYS A 28 -3.00 -1.13 6.97
C CYS A 28 -3.06 -2.66 7.09
N VAL A 29 -2.34 -3.24 8.05
CA VAL A 29 -2.37 -4.68 8.35
C VAL A 29 -2.74 -4.90 9.81
N ALA A 30 -3.65 -5.83 10.06
CA ALA A 30 -3.93 -6.34 11.39
C ALA A 30 -3.27 -7.70 11.58
N VAL A 31 -2.57 -7.88 12.69
CA VAL A 31 -1.99 -9.17 13.11
C VAL A 31 -2.74 -9.64 14.34
N CYS A 32 -3.28 -10.85 14.26
CA CYS A 32 -3.87 -11.56 15.38
C CYS A 32 -2.85 -12.59 15.88
N LEU A 33 -2.56 -12.58 17.17
CA LEU A 33 -1.72 -13.57 17.84
C LEU A 33 -2.58 -14.36 18.82
N PHE A 34 -2.38 -15.67 18.86
CA PHE A 34 -3.15 -16.57 19.72
C PHE A 34 -2.26 -17.66 20.30
N ASP A 35 -2.30 -17.81 21.62
CA ASP A 35 -1.78 -18.97 22.33
C ASP A 35 -2.92 -20.00 22.48
N PRO A 36 -2.85 -21.15 21.79
CA PRO A 36 -3.90 -22.16 21.81
C PRO A 36 -4.00 -22.95 23.12
N VAL A 37 -2.92 -23.01 23.90
CA VAL A 37 -2.87 -23.77 25.17
C VAL A 37 -3.47 -22.93 26.28
N ASN A 38 -2.97 -21.70 26.45
CA ASN A 38 -3.45 -20.79 27.49
C ASN A 38 -4.74 -20.05 27.11
N ARG A 39 -5.16 -20.18 25.83
CA ARG A 39 -6.36 -19.55 25.25
C ARG A 39 -6.38 -18.04 25.42
N ILE A 40 -5.24 -17.41 25.11
CA ILE A 40 -5.05 -15.97 25.18
C ILE A 40 -4.80 -15.46 23.78
N GLY A 41 -5.53 -14.44 23.38
CA GLY A 41 -5.38 -13.83 22.07
C GLY A 41 -5.33 -12.32 22.14
N GLY A 42 -4.70 -11.73 21.13
CA GLY A 42 -4.78 -10.30 20.89
C GLY A 42 -4.64 -9.94 19.42
N MET A 43 -4.99 -8.70 19.10
CA MET A 43 -4.90 -8.15 17.76
C MET A 43 -4.33 -6.73 17.81
N ASN A 44 -3.49 -6.39 16.83
CA ASN A 44 -3.01 -5.02 16.59
C ASN A 44 -3.54 -4.46 15.26
N HIS A 45 -3.34 -3.16 15.05
CA HIS A 45 -3.61 -2.48 13.78
C HIS A 45 -2.40 -1.63 13.36
N ILE A 46 -1.56 -2.19 12.50
CA ILE A 46 -0.29 -1.58 12.05
C ILE A 46 -0.53 -0.63 10.88
N LEU A 47 -0.02 0.60 10.99
CA LEU A 47 -0.08 1.63 9.96
C LEU A 47 1.22 1.75 9.16
N LEU A 48 2.36 1.59 9.82
CA LEU A 48 3.67 1.86 9.23
C LEU A 48 4.61 0.67 9.40
N PRO A 49 5.46 0.36 8.40
CA PRO A 49 6.49 -0.65 8.57
C PRO A 49 7.63 -0.14 9.48
N GLY A 50 8.43 -1.05 10.04
CA GLY A 50 9.66 -0.71 10.76
C GLY A 50 9.47 -0.27 12.22
N LYS A 51 10.45 0.48 12.74
CA LYS A 51 10.48 1.03 14.11
C LYS A 51 10.02 2.49 14.12
N ALA A 52 9.43 2.92 15.22
CA ALA A 52 9.18 4.33 15.47
C ALA A 52 10.51 5.12 15.52
N ASP A 53 10.54 6.29 14.91
CA ASP A 53 11.66 7.22 15.06
C ASP A 53 11.45 8.01 16.37
N MET A 54 12.39 7.89 17.31
CA MET A 54 12.31 8.59 18.61
C MET A 54 12.29 10.12 18.48
N LYS A 55 12.66 10.67 17.31
CA LYS A 55 12.59 12.11 17.03
C LYS A 55 11.19 12.58 16.65
N ARG A 56 10.29 11.67 16.29
CA ARG A 56 8.90 12.00 15.93
C ARG A 56 7.99 11.70 17.12
N PHE A 57 7.20 12.69 17.54
CA PHE A 57 6.18 12.55 18.59
C PHE A 57 4.93 11.83 18.04
N ASP A 58 5.09 10.64 17.49
CA ASP A 58 3.97 9.79 17.08
C ASP A 58 3.89 8.51 17.92
N GLY A 59 2.68 7.94 18.00
CA GLY A 59 2.41 6.82 18.88
C GLY A 59 3.15 5.55 18.43
N PRO A 60 3.94 4.88 19.30
CA PRO A 60 4.81 3.77 18.91
C PRO A 60 4.03 2.57 18.34
N ALA A 61 2.81 2.32 18.83
CA ALA A 61 1.97 1.21 18.37
C ALA A 61 1.47 1.33 16.91
N ARG A 62 1.76 2.43 16.21
CA ARG A 62 1.50 2.61 14.78
C ARG A 62 2.55 1.91 13.91
N TYR A 63 3.75 1.74 14.43
CA TYR A 63 4.91 1.17 13.74
C TYR A 63 5.01 -0.33 13.97
N GLY A 64 5.30 -1.07 12.91
CA GLY A 64 5.18 -2.52 12.90
C GLY A 64 5.97 -3.24 13.99
N ILE A 65 7.26 -2.91 14.18
CA ILE A 65 8.08 -3.58 15.21
C ILE A 65 7.53 -3.32 16.60
N ASN A 66 7.28 -2.05 16.93
CA ASN A 66 6.73 -1.66 18.22
C ASN A 66 5.34 -2.25 18.48
N ALA A 67 4.47 -2.26 17.47
CA ALA A 67 3.12 -2.82 17.56
C ALA A 67 3.10 -4.33 17.80
N MET A 68 4.04 -5.06 17.19
CA MET A 68 4.20 -6.51 17.41
C MET A 68 4.74 -6.79 18.81
N GLU A 69 5.81 -6.10 19.22
CA GLU A 69 6.40 -6.26 20.56
C GLU A 69 5.40 -5.92 21.67
N LEU A 70 4.66 -4.82 21.54
CA LEU A 70 3.64 -4.43 22.52
C LEU A 70 2.53 -5.49 22.64
N LEU A 71 2.11 -6.08 21.52
CA LEU A 71 1.09 -7.12 21.51
C LEU A 71 1.58 -8.42 22.15
N ILE A 72 2.78 -8.89 21.78
CA ILE A 72 3.41 -10.10 22.33
C ILE A 72 3.57 -9.95 23.84
N ASN A 73 4.17 -8.84 24.29
CA ASN A 73 4.36 -8.57 25.71
C ASN A 73 3.04 -8.50 26.47
N LYS A 74 1.98 -7.94 25.86
CA LYS A 74 0.66 -7.91 26.48
C LYS A 74 0.06 -9.31 26.65
N ILE A 75 0.21 -10.20 25.66
CA ILE A 75 -0.23 -11.59 25.75
C ILE A 75 0.57 -12.33 26.83
N MET A 76 1.89 -12.14 26.87
CA MET A 76 2.76 -12.75 27.89
C MET A 76 2.39 -12.30 29.31
N ASN A 77 2.12 -11.00 29.51
CA ASN A 77 1.65 -10.47 30.79
C ASN A 77 0.29 -11.00 31.23
N LEU A 78 -0.50 -11.58 30.33
CA LEU A 78 -1.76 -12.26 30.64
C LEU A 78 -1.57 -13.76 30.92
N GLY A 79 -0.33 -14.26 30.85
CA GLY A 79 0.05 -15.66 31.05
C GLY A 79 0.13 -16.48 29.76
N GLY A 80 0.26 -15.83 28.60
CA GLY A 80 0.51 -16.53 27.33
C GLY A 80 1.98 -16.80 27.11
N GLU A 81 2.29 -17.80 26.30
CA GLU A 81 3.67 -18.24 26.04
C GLU A 81 4.08 -17.93 24.60
N ARG A 82 5.20 -17.20 24.46
CA ARG A 82 5.67 -16.71 23.15
C ARG A 82 5.84 -17.82 22.11
N HIS A 83 6.38 -18.96 22.53
CA HIS A 83 6.68 -20.09 21.63
C HIS A 83 5.44 -20.88 21.20
N LEU A 84 4.29 -20.65 21.85
CA LEU A 84 3.00 -21.24 21.49
C LEU A 84 2.18 -20.35 20.56
N LEU A 85 2.65 -19.12 20.29
CA LEU A 85 1.88 -18.16 19.52
C LEU A 85 1.71 -18.60 18.06
N LEU A 86 0.48 -18.51 17.59
CA LEU A 86 0.10 -18.63 16.19
C LEU A 86 -0.37 -17.28 15.67
N ALA A 87 0.06 -16.93 14.46
CA ALA A 87 -0.30 -15.68 13.81
C ALA A 87 -1.38 -15.86 12.74
N LYS A 88 -2.29 -14.89 12.66
CA LYS A 88 -3.19 -14.69 11.51
C LYS A 88 -3.14 -13.24 11.05
N THR A 89 -2.96 -12.99 9.75
CA THR A 89 -2.67 -11.63 9.24
C THR A 89 -3.61 -11.19 8.12
N PHE A 90 -4.08 -9.95 8.19
CA PHE A 90 -5.13 -9.44 7.28
C PHE A 90 -4.89 -8.00 6.86
N GLY A 91 -5.16 -7.65 5.61
CA GLY A 91 -5.08 -6.26 5.11
C GLY A 91 -4.04 -6.06 4.01
N GLY A 92 -3.32 -4.94 4.02
CA GLY A 92 -2.29 -4.65 3.02
C GLY A 92 -2.86 -4.34 1.62
N ALA A 93 -4.14 -3.98 1.52
CA ALA A 93 -4.82 -3.73 0.25
C ALA A 93 -4.29 -2.48 -0.46
N HIS A 94 -4.37 -2.52 -1.79
CA HIS A 94 -4.09 -1.39 -2.67
C HIS A 94 -5.41 -0.75 -3.11
N LEU A 95 -5.87 0.22 -2.33
CA LEU A 95 -7.21 0.83 -2.49
C LEU A 95 -7.26 1.93 -3.56
N LEU A 96 -6.15 2.59 -3.87
CA LEU A 96 -6.11 3.74 -4.79
C LEU A 96 -5.41 3.36 -6.10
N PRO A 97 -6.15 3.21 -7.22
CA PRO A 97 -5.57 2.83 -8.52
C PRO A 97 -4.52 3.82 -9.03
N SER A 98 -4.66 5.10 -8.67
CA SER A 98 -3.79 6.20 -9.12
C SER A 98 -2.38 6.13 -8.52
N ILE A 99 -2.16 5.31 -7.49
CA ILE A 99 -0.83 5.08 -6.93
C ILE A 99 -0.25 3.86 -7.63
N ALA A 100 0.96 3.96 -8.18
CA ALA A 100 1.61 2.80 -8.79
C ALA A 100 1.76 1.67 -7.76
N LYS A 101 1.55 0.41 -8.18
CA LYS A 101 1.45 -0.74 -7.26
C LYS A 101 2.71 -0.93 -6.41
N GLU A 102 3.88 -0.64 -6.97
CA GLU A 102 5.20 -0.65 -6.33
C GLU A 102 5.33 0.38 -5.19
N ASN A 103 4.57 1.48 -5.28
CA ASN A 103 4.53 2.54 -4.28
C ASN A 103 3.42 2.31 -3.23
N GLY A 104 2.64 1.25 -3.37
CA GLY A 104 1.59 0.89 -2.42
C GLY A 104 2.14 0.57 -1.03
N VAL A 105 1.88 1.45 -0.06
CA VAL A 105 2.32 1.30 1.34
C VAL A 105 1.86 -0.03 1.95
N GLY A 106 0.65 -0.50 1.60
CA GLY A 106 0.12 -1.75 2.15
C GLY A 106 0.94 -2.99 1.80
N ARG A 107 1.57 -3.03 0.61
CA ARG A 107 2.46 -4.14 0.23
C ARG A 107 3.73 -4.16 1.09
N LYS A 108 4.26 -2.98 1.41
CA LYS A 108 5.45 -2.82 2.26
C LYS A 108 5.16 -3.25 3.70
N ILE A 109 4.00 -2.85 4.25
CA ILE A 109 3.58 -3.29 5.60
C ILE A 109 3.37 -4.80 5.64
N ALA A 110 2.69 -5.37 4.64
CA ALA A 110 2.46 -6.82 4.58
C ALA A 110 3.78 -7.60 4.50
N ALA A 111 4.72 -7.16 3.65
CA ALA A 111 6.05 -7.78 3.56
C ALA A 111 6.80 -7.70 4.90
N PHE A 112 6.79 -6.53 5.54
CA PHE A 112 7.38 -6.34 6.87
C PHE A 112 6.80 -7.32 7.91
N VAL A 113 5.46 -7.46 7.97
CA VAL A 113 4.79 -8.36 8.93
C VAL A 113 5.20 -9.81 8.69
N LEU A 114 5.26 -10.26 7.43
CA LEU A 114 5.68 -11.62 7.10
C LEU A 114 7.12 -11.88 7.54
N SER A 115 8.05 -10.99 7.21
CA SER A 115 9.45 -11.13 7.63
C SER A 115 9.62 -11.05 9.14
N PHE A 116 8.84 -10.22 9.84
CA PHE A 116 8.87 -10.17 11.30
C PHE A 116 8.47 -11.51 11.91
N LEU A 117 7.35 -12.09 11.47
CA LEU A 117 6.85 -13.36 11.99
C LEU A 117 7.80 -14.53 11.70
N GLU A 118 8.43 -14.52 10.53
CA GLU A 118 9.47 -15.49 10.17
C GLU A 118 10.70 -15.39 11.07
N ASN A 119 11.23 -14.18 11.27
CA ASN A 119 12.40 -13.95 12.13
C ASN A 119 12.13 -14.30 13.60
N GLU A 120 10.90 -14.10 14.05
CA GLU A 120 10.46 -14.43 15.43
C GLU A 120 10.01 -15.89 15.59
N ALA A 121 10.11 -16.70 14.52
CA ALA A 121 9.66 -18.09 14.49
C ALA A 121 8.20 -18.28 14.95
N ILE A 122 7.31 -17.32 14.65
CA ILE A 122 5.88 -17.39 14.94
C ILE A 122 5.14 -17.93 13.70
N PRO A 123 4.59 -19.16 13.74
CA PRO A 123 3.93 -19.75 12.58
C PRO A 123 2.68 -18.97 12.14
N ILE A 124 2.51 -18.82 10.82
CA ILE A 124 1.32 -18.18 10.23
C ILE A 124 0.27 -19.27 9.95
N ALA A 125 -0.78 -19.30 10.76
CA ALA A 125 -1.87 -20.26 10.61
C ALA A 125 -2.86 -19.88 9.48
N ALA A 126 -3.03 -18.59 9.21
CA ALA A 126 -3.88 -18.09 8.12
C ALA A 126 -3.51 -16.66 7.72
N TYR A 127 -3.78 -16.28 6.47
CA TYR A 127 -3.61 -14.89 6.03
C TYR A 127 -4.57 -14.51 4.90
N ASP A 128 -4.94 -13.24 4.82
CA ASP A 128 -5.59 -12.61 3.67
C ASP A 128 -5.01 -11.21 3.48
N LEU A 129 -3.93 -11.15 2.70
CA LEU A 129 -3.14 -9.94 2.47
C LEU A 129 -3.30 -9.44 1.03
N LYS A 130 -2.96 -8.17 0.79
CA LYS A 130 -2.94 -7.51 -0.53
C LYS A 130 -4.35 -7.34 -1.10
N GLY A 131 -4.53 -7.40 -2.42
CA GLY A 131 -5.83 -7.19 -3.08
C GLY A 131 -6.25 -5.72 -3.14
N HIS A 132 -7.53 -5.48 -3.47
CA HIS A 132 -8.07 -4.14 -3.76
C HIS A 132 -9.29 -3.77 -2.89
N GLU A 133 -9.59 -4.59 -1.89
CA GLU A 133 -10.77 -4.45 -1.04
C GLU A 133 -10.36 -4.24 0.42
N SER A 134 -11.13 -3.41 1.12
CA SER A 134 -11.02 -3.30 2.57
C SER A 134 -11.66 -4.52 3.24
N ARG A 135 -11.25 -4.83 4.46
CA ARG A 135 -11.68 -6.02 5.20
C ARG A 135 -12.06 -5.62 6.62
N ARG A 136 -13.27 -5.97 7.04
CA ARG A 136 -13.63 -5.93 8.45
C ARG A 136 -13.29 -7.26 9.09
N ILE A 137 -12.48 -7.20 10.15
CA ILE A 137 -11.95 -8.36 10.86
C ILE A 137 -12.61 -8.44 12.22
N TYR A 138 -13.03 -9.64 12.61
CA TYR A 138 -13.51 -9.97 13.95
C TYR A 138 -12.68 -11.14 14.45
N PHE A 139 -11.89 -10.92 15.48
CA PHE A 139 -11.00 -11.91 16.08
C PHE A 139 -11.48 -12.30 17.47
N HIS A 140 -11.60 -13.60 17.71
CA HIS A 140 -12.03 -14.17 18.97
C HIS A 140 -10.82 -14.57 19.82
N THR A 141 -10.59 -13.86 20.93
CA THR A 141 -9.38 -14.04 21.76
C THR A 141 -9.31 -15.39 22.47
N ASP A 142 -10.44 -16.06 22.65
CA ASP A 142 -10.56 -17.33 23.36
C ASP A 142 -10.49 -18.58 22.46
N THR A 143 -10.64 -18.42 21.14
CA THR A 143 -10.62 -19.52 20.17
C THR A 143 -9.59 -19.33 19.06
N GLY A 144 -9.08 -18.12 18.88
CA GLY A 144 -8.20 -17.79 17.76
C GLY A 144 -8.94 -17.67 16.42
N GLU A 145 -10.28 -17.79 16.39
CA GLU A 145 -11.07 -17.71 15.17
C GLU A 145 -11.13 -16.28 14.63
N VAL A 146 -11.16 -16.18 13.30
CA VAL A 146 -11.29 -14.90 12.60
C VAL A 146 -12.44 -14.96 11.62
N PHE A 147 -13.36 -14.01 11.72
CA PHE A 147 -14.37 -13.75 10.71
C PHE A 147 -13.97 -12.51 9.90
N LEU A 148 -13.94 -12.68 8.58
CA LEU A 148 -13.55 -11.64 7.65
C LEU A 148 -14.73 -11.28 6.75
N LYS A 149 -15.07 -9.99 6.69
CA LYS A 149 -16.04 -9.46 5.72
C LYS A 149 -15.34 -8.49 4.77
N ARG A 150 -15.31 -8.83 3.48
CA ARG A 150 -14.81 -7.94 2.43
C ARG A 150 -15.80 -6.80 2.20
N ILE A 151 -15.27 -5.59 2.09
CA ILE A 151 -16.03 -4.38 1.78
C ILE A 151 -15.57 -3.91 0.41
N ARG A 152 -16.46 -4.06 -0.58
CA ARG A 152 -16.22 -3.58 -1.94
C ARG A 152 -16.21 -2.05 -1.94
N SER A 153 -15.13 -1.48 -2.43
CA SER A 153 -15.05 -0.05 -2.70
C SER A 153 -15.82 0.27 -3.97
N ARG A 154 -16.71 1.27 -3.92
CA ARG A 154 -17.42 1.80 -5.12
C ARG A 154 -16.49 2.61 -6.03
N TYR A 155 -15.30 2.99 -5.58
CA TYR A 155 -14.38 3.87 -6.33
C TYR A 155 -13.65 3.20 -7.50
N TYR A 156 -13.55 1.87 -7.52
CA TYR A 156 -12.80 1.16 -8.57
C TYR A 156 -13.43 1.22 -9.98
N PRO A 157 -14.76 1.05 -10.16
CA PRO A 157 -15.34 1.17 -11.50
C PRO A 157 -15.25 2.60 -12.05
N ASP A 158 -15.58 3.63 -11.27
CA ASP A 158 -15.74 4.99 -11.82
C ASP A 158 -14.44 5.63 -12.30
N ILE A 159 -13.32 5.53 -11.55
CA ILE A 159 -12.04 6.15 -11.96
C ILE A 159 -11.55 5.58 -13.29
N THR A 160 -11.62 4.25 -13.47
CA THR A 160 -11.15 3.62 -14.72
C THR A 160 -12.00 3.97 -15.92
N VAL A 161 -13.30 4.21 -15.71
CA VAL A 161 -14.23 4.64 -16.77
C VAL A 161 -13.96 6.09 -17.14
N GLU A 162 -13.73 6.94 -16.15
CA GLU A 162 -13.51 8.38 -16.33
C GLU A 162 -12.12 8.67 -16.93
N GLU A 163 -11.07 7.98 -16.51
CA GLU A 163 -9.74 8.04 -17.11
C GLU A 163 -9.76 7.55 -18.56
N LYS A 164 -10.46 6.44 -18.86
CA LYS A 164 -10.62 5.96 -20.24
C LYS A 164 -11.40 6.95 -21.10
N LYS A 165 -12.43 7.60 -20.55
CA LYS A 165 -13.18 8.67 -21.25
C LYS A 165 -12.29 9.88 -21.51
N MET A 166 -11.52 10.33 -20.52
CA MET A 166 -10.59 11.44 -20.65
C MET A 166 -9.48 11.14 -21.66
N LEU A 167 -8.89 9.95 -21.62
CA LEU A 167 -7.89 9.51 -22.60
C LEU A 167 -8.44 9.44 -24.02
N ARG A 168 -9.71 9.02 -24.20
CA ARG A 168 -10.37 9.09 -25.52
C ARG A 168 -10.55 10.53 -25.96
N TYR A 169 -11.06 11.40 -25.10
CA TYR A 169 -11.26 12.81 -25.40
C TYR A 169 -9.95 13.50 -25.82
N VAL A 170 -8.86 13.29 -25.07
CA VAL A 170 -7.54 13.85 -25.40
C VAL A 170 -7.01 13.27 -26.72
N LYS A 171 -7.14 11.95 -26.95
CA LYS A 171 -6.74 11.33 -28.23
C LYS A 171 -7.53 11.86 -29.43
N GLU A 172 -8.82 12.14 -29.24
CA GLU A 172 -9.66 12.74 -30.28
C GLU A 172 -9.29 14.20 -30.54
N GLN A 173 -8.91 14.97 -29.51
CA GLN A 173 -8.43 16.35 -29.64
C GLN A 173 -7.07 16.44 -30.33
N VAL A 174 -6.12 15.57 -29.96
CA VAL A 174 -4.78 15.51 -30.57
C VAL A 174 -4.82 15.03 -32.03
N ARG A 175 -5.87 14.30 -32.43
CA ARG A 175 -6.09 13.88 -33.83
C ARG A 175 -6.68 14.97 -34.72
N LYS A 176 -7.15 16.09 -34.16
CA LYS A 176 -7.60 17.22 -34.98
C LYS A 176 -6.37 17.99 -35.45
N PRO A 177 -6.20 18.24 -36.76
CA PRO A 177 -5.16 19.12 -37.24
C PRO A 177 -5.39 20.51 -36.63
N ALA A 178 -4.42 20.99 -35.85
CA ALA A 178 -4.41 22.36 -35.38
C ALA A 178 -3.66 23.21 -36.40
N GLU A 179 -4.27 24.28 -36.90
CA GLU A 179 -3.52 25.34 -37.58
C GLU A 179 -2.57 25.98 -36.57
N VAL A 180 -1.28 25.93 -36.86
CA VAL A 180 -0.23 26.56 -36.04
C VAL A 180 0.43 27.63 -36.90
N ASP A 181 0.25 28.89 -36.55
CA ASP A 181 1.01 29.99 -37.15
C ASP A 181 2.42 30.03 -36.56
N ILE A 182 3.40 29.63 -37.36
CA ILE A 182 4.81 29.68 -36.98
C ILE A 182 5.41 31.01 -37.43
N PHE A 183 5.57 31.95 -36.50
CA PHE A 183 6.22 33.24 -36.77
C PHE A 183 7.75 33.10 -36.74
N PHE A 184 8.40 33.03 -37.90
CA PHE A 184 9.85 33.19 -37.99
C PHE A 184 10.22 34.67 -38.08
N LYS A 185 10.93 35.18 -37.07
CA LYS A 185 11.48 36.53 -37.07
C LYS A 185 12.74 36.59 -37.95
N ARG A 186 12.58 36.90 -39.25
CA ARG A 186 13.69 37.43 -40.07
C ARG A 186 13.60 38.95 -40.12
N LYS A 187 14.76 39.63 -40.03
CA LYS A 187 14.85 41.10 -40.14
C LYS A 187 14.17 41.55 -41.45
N LYS A 188 13.10 42.34 -41.29
CA LYS A 188 12.25 42.99 -42.31
C LYS A 188 11.42 42.02 -43.17
N SER A 189 10.09 42.12 -43.00
CA SER A 189 8.98 41.44 -43.69
C SER A 189 8.48 40.12 -43.06
N ILE A 190 7.20 40.12 -42.65
CA ILE A 190 6.44 38.95 -42.19
C ILE A 190 5.90 38.23 -43.43
N VAL A 191 6.22 36.94 -43.58
CA VAL A 191 5.59 36.06 -44.58
C VAL A 191 4.89 34.94 -43.81
N THR A 192 3.57 34.85 -43.92
CA THR A 192 2.78 33.73 -43.40
C THR A 192 2.80 32.57 -44.40
N LYS A 193 3.10 31.36 -43.93
CA LYS A 193 2.97 30.11 -44.69
C LYS A 193 2.21 29.11 -43.82
N ASN A 194 1.06 28.64 -44.30
CA ASN A 194 0.26 27.63 -43.61
C ASN A 194 0.88 26.24 -43.84
N TYR A 195 1.10 25.49 -42.76
CA TYR A 195 1.51 24.08 -42.83
C TYR A 195 0.47 23.22 -42.11
N ILE A 196 0.06 22.13 -42.76
CA ILE A 196 -0.77 21.08 -42.16
C ILE A 196 0.18 19.97 -41.71
N ILE A 197 0.30 19.76 -40.40
CA ILE A 197 1.03 18.64 -39.82
C ILE A 197 0.05 17.48 -39.61
N ASN A 198 0.16 16.46 -40.47
CA ASN A 198 -0.54 15.20 -40.24
C ASN A 198 0.15 14.42 -39.12
N GLY A 199 -0.64 13.78 -38.28
CA GLY A 199 -0.22 13.13 -37.04
C GLY A 199 0.99 12.20 -37.20
N ILE A 200 1.71 12.06 -36.09
CA ILE A 200 3.00 11.38 -35.93
C ILE A 200 2.91 9.92 -36.45
N GLU A 201 3.29 9.69 -37.70
CA GLU A 201 3.68 8.39 -38.21
C GLU A 201 5.21 8.31 -38.28
N GLY A 202 5.76 7.37 -37.50
CA GLY A 202 7.06 6.75 -37.70
C GLY A 202 8.27 7.67 -37.79
N MET A 203 9.02 7.79 -36.69
CA MET A 203 10.47 7.97 -36.79
C MET A 203 11.22 6.91 -35.99
N PRO A 204 12.27 6.31 -36.58
CA PRO A 204 13.01 5.20 -35.99
C PRO A 204 13.88 5.67 -34.84
N TYR A 205 14.11 4.74 -33.89
CA TYR A 205 15.17 4.83 -32.89
C TYR A 205 16.52 5.07 -33.59
N ALA A 206 17.08 6.27 -33.45
CA ALA A 206 18.49 6.55 -33.71
C ALA A 206 19.18 6.79 -32.36
N ALA A 207 20.14 5.92 -32.09
CA ALA A 207 20.98 5.91 -30.90
C ALA A 207 22.10 6.99 -30.96
N HIS A 208 22.65 7.30 -29.79
CA HIS A 208 23.88 8.07 -29.52
C HIS A 208 23.82 9.58 -29.86
N GLU A 209 24.35 10.50 -29.05
CA GLU A 209 25.65 10.43 -28.38
C GLU A 209 25.73 11.42 -27.20
N SER A 210 26.12 10.92 -26.03
CA SER A 210 26.65 11.70 -24.90
C SER A 210 28.12 12.05 -25.17
N GLY A 211 28.50 13.30 -24.92
CA GLY A 211 29.77 13.87 -25.38
C GLY A 211 31.05 13.35 -24.76
N LYS A 212 32.17 13.91 -25.25
CA LYS A 212 33.45 14.05 -24.55
C LYS A 212 34.31 15.13 -25.23
N TYR A 213 34.77 16.07 -24.42
CA TYR A 213 35.95 16.88 -24.67
C TYR A 213 37.20 15.98 -24.82
N CYS A 214 38.11 16.33 -25.73
CA CYS A 214 39.52 16.69 -25.46
C CYS A 214 40.51 16.25 -26.57
N SER A 215 41.46 17.16 -26.80
CA SER A 215 42.84 17.03 -27.29
C SER A 215 43.15 16.75 -28.77
N SER A 216 43.84 17.74 -29.30
CA SER A 216 44.84 17.82 -30.38
C SER A 216 45.94 16.74 -30.40
N MET A 217 46.62 16.70 -31.56
CA MET A 217 47.93 16.09 -31.89
C MET A 217 47.95 14.58 -32.16
N PHE A 218 48.01 14.20 -33.44
CA PHE A 218 49.21 13.57 -34.01
C PHE A 218 49.14 13.59 -35.56
N ARG A 219 50.24 14.10 -36.14
CA ARG A 219 50.63 14.25 -37.55
C ARG A 219 50.11 15.47 -38.30
#